data_AF-A0A816FZK4-F1
#
_entry.id   AF-A0A816FZK4-F1
#
_cell.length_a   1.000
_cell.length_b   1.000
_cell.length_c   1.000
_cell.angle_alpha   90.00
_cell.angle_beta   90.00
_cell.angle_gamma   90.00
#
_symmetry.space_group_name_H-M   'P 1'
#
loop_
_entity.id
_entity.type
_entity.pdbx_description
1 polymer ?
#
loop_
_entity_poly.entity_id
_entity_poly.type
_entity_poly.pdbx_seq_one_letter_code
_entity_poly.pdbx_strand_id
1 'polypeptide(L)' 'MGSAYSRTALRTRIHALIFNQGLPSIFLTINPADIRSPVALYFAGVQLNLDQIKDEQLMDT' A
#
# COMPACT_ATOMS: atom_id res chain seq x y z
N MET A 1 9.30 -3.95 -3.81
CA MET A 1 9.83 -4.45 -2.51
C MET A 1 11.31 -4.13 -2.44
N GLY A 2 11.77 -3.33 -1.46
CA GLY A 2 13.18 -2.93 -1.32
C GLY A 2 13.99 -3.89 -0.44
N SER A 3 15.32 -3.86 -0.55
CA SER A 3 16.23 -4.66 0.28
C SER A 3 16.02 -4.41 1.79
N ALA A 4 16.45 -5.35 2.63
CA ALA A 4 16.35 -5.22 4.09
C ALA A 4 16.97 -3.90 4.60
N TYR A 5 18.10 -3.50 4.03
CA TYR A 5 18.74 -2.21 4.31
C TYR A 5 17.85 -1.01 3.99
N SER A 6 17.22 -1.01 2.80
CA SER A 6 16.32 0.07 2.36
C SER A 6 15.13 0.23 3.30
N ARG A 7 14.57 -0.88 3.78
CA ARG A 7 13.46 -0.89 4.77
C ARG A 7 13.89 -0.29 6.10
N THR A 8 15.06 -0.67 6.62
CA THR A 8 15.59 -0.13 7.88
C THR A 8 15.87 1.36 7.77
N ALA A 9 16.51 1.79 6.67
CA ALA A 9 16.79 3.21 6.42
C ALA A 9 15.49 4.05 6.36
N LEU A 10 14.45 3.55 5.71
CA LEU A 10 13.16 4.23 5.63
C LEU A 10 12.49 4.35 7.01
N ARG A 11 12.50 3.27 7.80
CA ARG A 11 11.98 3.28 9.18
C ARG A 11 12.70 4.33 10.05
N THR A 12 14.02 4.41 9.96
CA THR A 12 14.80 5.41 10.73
C THR A 12 14.43 6.83 10.34
N ARG A 13 14.26 7.12 9.05
CA ARG A 13 13.83 8.45 8.58
C ARG A 13 12.46 8.84 9.12
N ILE A 14 11.53 7.90 9.11
CA ILE A 14 10.19 8.09 9.63
C ILE A 14 10.22 8.43 11.13
N HIS A 15 11.00 7.69 11.94
CA HIS A 15 11.16 8.00 13.36
C HIS A 15 11.81 9.37 13.61
N ALA A 16 12.83 9.73 12.83
CA ALA A 16 13.49 11.03 12.94
C ALA A 16 12.51 12.20 12.66
N LEU A 17 11.64 12.06 11.67
CA LEU A 17 10.61 13.06 11.35
C LEU A 17 9.61 13.24 12.50
N ILE A 18 9.18 12.15 13.16
CA ILE A 18 8.30 12.25 14.32
C ILE A 18 8.96 12.98 15.47
N PHE A 19 10.19 12.60 15.80
CA PHE A 19 10.91 13.24 16.90
C PHE A 19 11.11 14.74 16.64
N ASN A 20 11.39 15.11 15.39
CA ASN A 20 11.61 16.51 15.01
C ASN A 20 10.31 17.32 14.95
N GLN A 21 9.21 16.75 14.42
CA GLN A 21 7.98 17.49 14.13
C GLN A 21 6.88 17.30 15.19
N GLY A 22 7.09 16.47 16.21
CA GLY A 22 6.10 16.22 17.27
C GLY A 22 4.83 15.51 16.78
N LEU A 23 4.90 14.84 15.63
CA LEU A 23 3.75 14.18 15.01
C LEU A 23 3.33 12.93 15.80
N PRO A 24 2.03 12.60 15.85
CA PRO A 24 1.56 11.37 16.48
C PRO A 24 2.11 10.13 15.76
N SER A 25 2.36 9.06 16.53
CA SER A 25 2.97 7.81 16.04
C SER A 25 2.02 6.91 15.24
N ILE A 26 1.19 7.49 14.36
CA ILE A 26 0.29 6.73 13.50
C ILE A 26 0.90 6.66 12.11
N PHE A 27 1.17 5.45 11.64
CA PHE A 27 1.65 5.21 10.29
C PHE A 27 0.60 4.44 9.52
N LEU A 28 0.07 5.05 8.46
CA LEU A 28 -0.73 4.38 7.46
C LEU A 28 0.11 4.29 6.18
N THR A 29 0.47 3.08 5.78
CA THR A 29 1.07 2.85 4.46
C THR A 29 -0.04 2.59 3.47
N ILE A 30 -0.23 3.50 2.51
CA ILE A 30 -1.15 3.32 1.39
C ILE A 30 -0.32 2.85 0.20
N ASN A 31 -0.57 1.63 -0.27
CA ASN A 31 0.01 1.19 -1.53
C ASN A 31 -0.92 1.65 -2.66
N PRO A 32 -0.47 2.52 -3.59
CA PRO A 32 -1.32 3.02 -4.68
C PRO A 32 -1.72 1.93 -5.68
N ALA A 33 -1.16 0.73 -5.62
CA ALA A 33 -1.66 -0.40 -6.40
C ALA A 33 -2.95 -1.01 -5.81
N ASP A 34 -3.24 -0.78 -4.53
CA ASP A 34 -4.40 -1.38 -3.86
C ASP A 34 -5.73 -0.90 -4.46
N ILE A 35 -5.78 0.33 -4.98
CA ILE A 35 -6.95 0.87 -5.68
C ILE A 35 -7.24 0.20 -7.03
N ARG A 36 -6.31 -0.62 -7.55
CA ARG A 36 -6.47 -1.36 -8.81
C ARG A 36 -6.67 -2.85 -8.58
N SER A 37 -6.37 -3.35 -7.40
CA SER A 37 -6.55 -4.76 -7.07
C SER A 37 -8.03 -5.06 -6.82
N PRO A 38 -8.69 -5.90 -7.64
CA PRO A 38 -10.10 -6.25 -7.43
C PRO A 38 -10.32 -6.88 -6.06
N VAL A 39 -9.35 -7.67 -5.57
CA VAL A 39 -9.41 -8.30 -4.24
C VAL A 39 -9.38 -7.24 -3.13
N ALA A 40 -8.48 -6.26 -3.22
CA ALA A 40 -8.39 -5.20 -2.21
C ALA A 40 -9.65 -4.33 -2.20
N LEU A 41 -10.18 -3.99 -3.38
CA LEU A 41 -11.42 -3.24 -3.53
C LEU A 41 -12.65 -4.00 -3.00
N TYR A 42 -12.69 -5.33 -3.16
CA TYR A 42 -13.75 -6.18 -2.62
C TYR A 42 -13.80 -6.10 -1.09
N PHE A 43 -12.66 -6.27 -0.42
CA PHE A 43 -12.58 -6.15 1.04
C PHE A 43 -12.79 -4.73 1.55
N ALA A 44 -12.55 -3.72 0.71
CA ALA A 44 -12.89 -2.33 1.00
C ALA A 44 -14.40 -2.03 0.89
N GLY A 45 -15.23 -3.00 0.50
CA GLY A 45 -16.68 -2.83 0.36
C GLY A 45 -17.10 -2.03 -0.87
N VAL A 46 -16.21 -1.87 -1.85
CA VAL A 46 -16.53 -1.23 -3.13
C VAL A 46 -17.47 -2.15 -3.91
N GLN A 47 -18.54 -1.62 -4.48
CA GLN A 47 -19.41 -2.37 -5.37
C GLN A 47 -18.64 -2.72 -6.65
N LEU A 48 -18.15 -3.96 -6.71
CA LEU A 48 -17.47 -4.50 -7.87
C LEU A 48 -18.46 -5.26 -8.73
N ASN A 49 -18.45 -5.00 -10.03
CA ASN A 49 -19.13 -5.84 -11.00
C ASN A 49 -18.26 -7.07 -11.26
N LEU A 50 -18.57 -8.17 -10.57
CA LEU A 50 -17.80 -9.43 -10.65
C LEU A 50 -17.80 -10.03 -12.06
N ASP A 51 -18.85 -9.77 -12.85
CA ASP A 51 -18.99 -10.25 -14.23
C ASP A 51 -18.07 -9.50 -15.22
N GLN A 52 -17.47 -8.39 -14.78
CA GLN A 52 -16.55 -7.56 -15.57
C GLN A 52 -15.09 -7.66 -15.12
N ILE A 53 -14.77 -8.52 -14.14
CA ILE A 53 -13.38 -8.75 -13.74
C ILE A 53 -12.71 -9.57 -14.86
N LYS A 54 -12.10 -8.88 -15.82
CA LYS A 54 -11.36 -9.50 -16.92
C LYS A 54 -10.09 -10.18 -16.39
N ASP A 55 -9.85 -11.40 -16.84
CA ASP A 55 -8.63 -12.18 -16.56
C ASP A 55 -7.32 -11.51 -17.03
N GLU A 56 -7.41 -10.45 -17.83
CA GLU A 56 -6.27 -9.69 -18.40
C GLU A 56 -5.41 -8.95 -17.36
N GLN A 57 -5.77 -8.97 -16.06
CA GLN A 57 -4.92 -8.43 -14.98
C GLN A 57 -4.05 -9.51 -14.30
N LEU A 58 -4.12 -10.77 -14.73
CA LEU A 58 -3.34 -11.89 -14.17
C LEU A 58 -2.04 -12.19 -14.94
N MET A 59 -1.80 -11.56 -16.08
CA MET A 59 -0.58 -11.74 -16.88
C MET A 59 -0.12 -10.41 -17.49
N ASP A 60 0.66 -9.65 -16.74
CA ASP A 60 1.70 -8.81 -17.33
C ASP A 60 3.03 -9.31 -16.77
N THR A 61 3.84 -9.86 -17.68
CA THR A 61 5.19 -10.39 -17.46
C THR A 61 6.19 -9.26 -17.21
#